data_AF-A0A165RD07-F1
#
_entry.id   AF-A0A165RD07-F1
#
_cell.length_a   1.000
_cell.length_b   1.000
_cell.length_c   1.000
_cell.angle_alpha   90.00
_cell.angle_beta   90.00
_cell.angle_gamma   90.00
#
_symmetry.space_group_name_H-M   'P 1'
#
loop_
_entity.id
_entity.type
_entity.pdbx_description
1 polymer ?
#
loop_
_entity_poly.entity_id
_entity_poly.type
_entity_poly.pdbx_seq_one_letter_code
_entity_poly.pdbx_strand_id
1 'polypeptide(L)'
;MQTALWVPPVVTVIMAINFDQFFIMFHKILFRNSDWLFDPLLDRIILVLPDTFFGQCFVLAFILIEWSFFLLTQYRQTSVT
;
A
#
# COMPACT_ATOMS: atom_id res chain seq x y z
N MET A 1 18.46 -8.27 -8.86
CA MET A 1 17.29 -7.39 -8.62
C MET A 1 17.28 -7.01 -7.15
N GLN A 2 18.30 -6.29 -6.68
CA GLN A 2 18.35 -5.80 -5.29
C GLN A 2 17.59 -4.47 -5.13
N THR A 3 17.38 -3.78 -6.25
CA THR A 3 16.71 -2.48 -6.34
C THR A 3 15.21 -2.55 -6.03
N ALA A 4 14.54 -3.69 -6.28
CA ALA A 4 13.12 -3.87 -6.00
C ALA A 4 12.79 -3.83 -4.49
N LEU A 5 13.77 -4.11 -3.64
CA LEU A 5 13.65 -4.14 -2.17
C LEU A 5 13.52 -2.74 -1.55
N TRP A 6 13.87 -1.68 -2.30
CA TRP A 6 13.78 -0.31 -1.80
C TRP A 6 12.48 0.40 -2.17
N VAL A 7 11.71 -0.15 -3.10
CA VAL A 7 10.48 0.52 -3.58
C VAL A 7 9.40 0.55 -2.49
N PRO A 8 9.02 -0.58 -1.85
CA PRO A 8 7.97 -0.54 -0.83
C PRO A 8 8.30 0.34 0.39
N PRO A 9 9.53 0.33 0.95
CA PRO A 9 9.90 1.24 2.04
C PRO A 9 9.78 2.72 1.66
N VAL A 10 10.27 3.12 0.48
CA VAL A 10 10.19 4.52 0.04
C VAL A 10 8.75 4.97 -0.12
N VAL A 11 7.92 4.13 -0.75
CA VAL A 11 6.48 4.41 -0.91
C VAL A 11 5.78 4.52 0.45
N THR A 12 6.14 3.67 1.42
CA THR A 12 5.59 3.72 2.78
C THR A 12 5.91 5.04 3.47
N VAL A 13 7.13 5.55 3.32
CA VAL A 13 7.52 6.86 3.89
C VAL A 13 6.75 8.00 3.24
N ILE A 14 6.59 7.99 1.92
CA ILE A 14 5.80 9.02 1.20
C ILE A 14 4.35 9.02 1.67
N MET A 15 3.75 7.84 1.79
CA MET A 15 2.39 7.68 2.33
C MET A 15 2.28 8.23 3.75
N ALA A 16 3.27 7.98 4.61
CA ALA A 16 3.25 8.44 6.00
C ALA A 16 3.31 9.98 6.14
N ILE A 17 3.92 10.67 5.17
CA ILE A 17 4.00 12.15 5.17
C ILE A 17 2.64 12.78 4.83
N ASN A 18 1.90 12.21 3.88
CA ASN A 18 0.59 12.73 3.46
C ASN A 18 -0.32 11.60 2.98
N PHE A 19 -1.02 11.00 3.95
CA PHE A 19 -1.88 9.85 3.71
C PHE A 19 -3.05 10.19 2.76
N ASP A 20 -3.70 11.33 2.94
CA ASP A 20 -4.88 11.73 2.16
C ASP A 20 -4.57 11.84 0.67
N GLN A 21 -3.49 12.55 0.32
CA GLN A 21 -3.08 12.71 -1.08
C GLN A 21 -2.60 11.39 -1.67
N PHE A 22 -1.86 10.59 -0.89
CA PHE A 22 -1.47 9.26 -1.31
C PHE A 22 -2.68 8.38 -1.61
N PHE A 23 -3.68 8.36 -0.74
CA PHE A 23 -4.90 7.57 -0.88
C PHE A 23 -5.67 7.95 -2.15
N ILE A 24 -5.86 9.26 -2.40
CA ILE A 24 -6.54 9.75 -3.60
C ILE A 24 -5.75 9.37 -4.86
N MET A 25 -4.43 9.56 -4.86
CA MET A 25 -3.58 9.25 -6.01
C MET A 25 -3.57 7.74 -6.29
N PHE A 26 -3.45 6.91 -5.27
CA PHE A 26 -3.52 5.45 -5.37
C PHE A 26 -4.81 4.99 -6.07
N HIS A 27 -5.96 5.52 -5.64
CA HIS A 27 -7.25 5.14 -6.25
C HIS A 27 -7.36 5.60 -7.70
N LYS A 28 -6.89 6.80 -8.03
CA LYS A 28 -6.87 7.31 -9.41
C LYS A 28 -5.96 6.51 -10.35
N ILE A 29 -4.86 5.94 -9.82
CA ILE A 29 -3.94 5.13 -10.62
C ILE A 29 -4.51 3.74 -10.89
N LEU A 30 -5.16 3.11 -9.89
CA LEU A 30 -5.62 1.72 -9.99
C LEU A 30 -7.05 1.58 -10.51
N PHE A 31 -7.92 2.54 -10.23
CA PHE A 31 -9.34 2.48 -10.56
C PHE A 31 -9.71 3.59 -11.54
N ARG A 32 -10.60 3.26 -12.48
CA ARG A 32 -11.18 4.22 -13.45
C ARG A 32 -12.58 4.68 -13.04
N ASN A 33 -13.07 4.27 -11.88
CA ASN A 33 -14.36 4.65 -11.32
C ASN A 33 -14.19 5.60 -10.12
N SER A 34 -15.31 6.07 -9.58
CA SER A 34 -15.39 6.95 -8.40
C SER A 34 -15.99 6.25 -7.18
N ASP A 35 -16.09 4.92 -7.18
CA ASP A 35 -16.77 4.14 -6.13
C ASP A 35 -16.04 4.19 -4.78
N TRP A 36 -14.80 4.69 -4.77
CA TRP A 36 -13.99 4.94 -3.57
C TRP A 36 -14.27 6.30 -2.92
N LEU A 37 -15.03 7.18 -3.58
CA LEU A 37 -15.41 8.49 -3.05
C LEU A 37 -16.71 8.36 -2.24
N PHE A 38 -16.57 8.18 -0.93
CA PHE A 38 -17.71 8.04 -0.03
C PHE A 38 -18.23 9.39 0.46
N ASP A 39 -19.56 9.60 0.40
CA ASP A 39 -20.21 10.73 1.07
C ASP A 39 -20.49 10.35 2.53
N PRO A 40 -19.95 11.04 3.55
CA PRO A 40 -20.19 10.71 4.96
C PRO A 40 -21.67 10.66 5.38
N LEU A 41 -22.57 11.36 4.66
CA LEU A 41 -24.00 11.38 4.92
C LEU A 41 -24.74 10.18 4.33
N LEU A 42 -24.28 9.68 3.18
CA LEU A 42 -24.91 8.56 2.45
C LEU A 42 -24.21 7.23 2.75
N ASP A 43 -22.88 7.26 2.84
CA ASP A 43 -21.98 6.13 2.95
C ASP A 43 -21.28 6.11 4.32
N ARG A 44 -22.02 5.72 5.36
CA ARG A 44 -21.50 5.66 6.74
C ARG A 44 -20.28 4.74 6.94
N ILE A 45 -19.94 3.91 5.96
CA ILE A 45 -18.78 3.01 6.01
C ILE A 45 -17.46 3.80 6.21
N ILE A 46 -17.35 5.01 5.66
CA ILE A 46 -16.15 5.86 5.81
C ILE A 46 -15.94 6.33 7.26
N LEU A 47 -17.01 6.40 8.05
CA LEU A 47 -16.94 6.76 9.47
C LEU A 47 -16.45 5.59 10.33
N VAL A 48 -16.63 4.35 9.85
CA VAL A 48 -16.20 3.13 10.54
C VAL A 48 -14.77 2.74 10.15
N LEU A 49 -14.31 3.16 8.96
CA LEU A 49 -12.97 2.94 8.44
C LEU A 49 -12.18 4.26 8.43
N PRO A 50 -11.62 4.70 9.58
CA PRO A 50 -10.84 5.92 9.63
C PRO A 50 -9.56 5.80 8.80
N ASP A 51 -8.99 6.94 8.45
CA ASP A 51 -7.67 7.09 7.79
C ASP A 51 -6.57 6.24 8.43
N THR A 52 -6.50 6.22 9.76
CA THR A 52 -5.54 5.45 10.55
C THR A 52 -5.67 3.95 10.32
N PHE A 53 -6.90 3.43 10.19
CA PHE A 53 -7.13 2.02 9.89
C PHE A 53 -6.65 1.67 8.47
N PHE A 54 -7.00 2.48 7.47
CA PHE A 54 -6.50 2.28 6.12
C PHE A 54 -4.97 2.37 6.05
N GLY A 55 -4.37 3.34 6.74
CA GLY A 55 -2.92 3.47 6.86
C GLY A 55 -2.27 2.21 7.41
N GLN A 56 -2.82 1.62 8.47
CA GLN A 56 -2.35 0.33 9.02
C GLN A 56 -2.48 -0.81 8.00
N CYS A 57 -3.57 -0.88 7.24
CA CYS A 57 -3.74 -1.86 6.17
C CYS A 57 -2.67 -1.72 5.07
N PHE A 58 -2.35 -0.49 4.65
CA PHE A 58 -1.28 -0.25 3.68
C PHE A 58 0.09 -0.66 4.22
N VAL A 59 0.41 -0.31 5.47
CA VAL A 59 1.66 -0.74 6.12
C VAL A 59 1.77 -2.26 6.15
N LEU A 60 0.70 -2.95 6.55
CA LEU A 60 0.67 -4.42 6.55
C LEU A 60 0.89 -4.98 5.14
N ALA A 61 0.22 -4.42 4.12
CA ALA A 61 0.39 -4.85 2.74
C ALA A 61 1.84 -4.65 2.25
N PHE A 62 2.47 -3.52 2.55
CA PHE A 62 3.87 -3.28 2.18
C PHE A 62 4.84 -4.22 2.89
N ILE A 63 4.61 -4.54 4.17
CA ILE A 63 5.42 -5.55 4.88
C ILE A 63 5.31 -6.92 4.20
N LEU A 64 4.10 -7.34 3.83
CA LEU A 64 3.90 -8.63 3.15
C LEU A 64 4.55 -8.66 1.77
N ILE A 65 4.44 -7.57 1.00
CA ILE A 65 5.09 -7.43 -0.31
C ILE A 65 6.61 -7.50 -0.15
N GLU A 66 7.16 -6.72 0.78
CA GLU A 66 8.60 -6.67 1.04
C GLU A 66 9.14 -8.05 1.47
N TRP A 67 8.42 -8.73 2.35
CA TRP A 67 8.78 -10.07 2.79
C TRP A 67 8.73 -11.09 1.65
N SER A 68 7.72 -11.00 0.76
CA SER A 68 7.64 -11.86 -0.42
C SER A 68 8.83 -11.67 -1.36
N PHE A 69 9.27 -10.43 -1.59
CA PHE A 69 10.44 -10.16 -2.42
C PHE A 69 11.71 -10.70 -1.76
N PHE A 70 11.87 -10.50 -0.46
CA PHE A 70 13.00 -11.06 0.28
C PHE A 70 13.06 -12.58 0.10
N LEU A 71 11.96 -13.30 0.36
CA LEU A 71 11.89 -14.76 0.20
C LEU A 71 12.21 -15.21 -1.23
N LEU A 72 11.66 -14.53 -2.24
CA LEU A 72 11.95 -14.84 -3.65
C LEU A 72 13.43 -14.64 -3.99
N THR A 73 14.07 -13.59 -3.47
CA THR A 73 15.51 -13.38 -3.68
C THR A 73 16.37 -14.44 -3.00
N GLN A 74 15.99 -14.89 -1.79
CA GLN A 74 16.65 -15.98 -1.08
C GLN A 74 16.51 -17.31 -1.83
N TYR A 75 15.29 -17.65 -2.26
CA TYR A 75 15.04 -18.86 -3.06
C TYR A 75 15.88 -18.89 -4.34
N ARG A 76 15.95 -17.74 -5.03
CA ARG A 76 16.78 -17.59 -6.23
C ARG A 76 18.27 -17.74 -5.95
N GLN A 77 18.76 -17.32 -4.78
CA GLN A 77 20.16 -17.50 -4.41
C GLN A 77 20.47 -18.98 -4.14
N THR A 78 19.57 -19.70 -3.45
CA THR A 78 19.75 -21.14 -3.17
C THR A 78 19.65 -22.04 -4.40
N SER A 79 18.93 -21.64 -5.45
CA SER A 79 18.80 -22.43 -6.67
C SER A 79 19.95 -22.26 -7.66
N VAL A 80 20.85 -21.30 -7.42
CA VAL A 80 22.00 -20.98 -8.29
C VAL A 80 23.31 -21.54 -7.72
N THR A 81 23.32 -21.93 -6.44
CA THR A 81 24.42 -22.66 -5.77
C THR A 81 24.18 -24.16 -5.81
#